data_AF-A0A485KUF3-F1
#
_entry.id   AF-A0A485KUF3-F1
#
_cell.length_a   1.000
_cell.length_b   1.000
_cell.length_c   1.000
_cell.angle_alpha   90.00
_cell.angle_beta   90.00
_cell.angle_gamma   90.00
#
_symmetry.space_group_name_H-M   'P 1'
#
loop_
_entity.id
_entity.type
_entity.pdbx_description
1 polymer ?
#
loop_
_entity_poly.entity_id
_entity_poly.type
_entity_poly.pdbx_seq_one_letter_code
_entity_poly.pdbx_strand_id
1 'polypeptide(L)'
;MDKGASLVEISPVAADLDLRELKEVVTKITSSKTMYYLNPQATPIFHHIDAILKPIYTSSKVDQLRLLQSLSTGGNVRSMLLVHALFYGHNTVVDYLLRHFTYTTTSPLDLAGAYGRHDMFAFIKRVRPSMKATSNALDYAAGNGHLNMVWHLHSTGHT
;
A
#
# COMPACT_ATOMS: atom_id res chain seq x y z
N MET A 1 13.13 30.07 -10.19
CA MET A 1 13.95 29.00 -10.81
C MET A 1 13.59 27.70 -10.12
N ASP A 2 12.44 27.15 -10.50
CA ASP A 2 11.95 25.88 -9.97
C ASP A 2 12.26 24.82 -11.03
N LYS A 3 13.23 23.95 -10.73
CA LYS A 3 13.49 22.78 -11.59
C LYS A 3 12.38 21.79 -11.28
N GLY A 4 11.28 21.89 -12.04
CA GLY A 4 10.21 20.92 -12.04
C GLY A 4 10.83 19.53 -12.02
N ALA A 5 10.53 18.77 -10.97
CA ALA A 5 10.93 17.38 -10.87
C ALA A 5 10.39 16.69 -12.12
N SER A 6 11.31 16.36 -13.04
CA SER A 6 11.01 15.60 -14.23
C SER A 6 10.38 14.30 -13.76
N LEU A 7 9.04 14.24 -13.86
CA LEU A 7 8.28 13.02 -13.71
C LEU A 7 8.93 12.08 -14.70
N VAL A 8 9.60 11.06 -14.17
CA VAL A 8 10.16 9.98 -14.99
C VAL A 8 9.05 9.59 -15.95
N GLU A 9 9.26 9.79 -17.26
CA GLU A 9 8.34 9.32 -18.28
C GLU A 9 8.39 7.80 -18.23
N ILE A 10 7.59 7.22 -17.35
CA ILE A 10 7.39 5.78 -17.28
C ILE A 10 6.32 5.49 -18.33
N SER A 11 6.77 5.18 -19.55
CA SER A 11 5.90 4.75 -20.64
C SER A 11 4.93 3.66 -20.16
N PRO A 12 3.64 3.73 -20.50
CA PRO A 12 2.75 2.59 -20.30
C PRO A 12 3.09 1.51 -21.34
N VAL A 13 2.75 0.25 -21.01
CA VAL A 13 3.04 -1.01 -21.75
C VAL A 13 4.38 -1.62 -21.31
N ALA A 14 4.53 -2.89 -20.89
CA ALA A 14 3.79 -4.12 -21.18
C ALA A 14 4.02 -5.16 -20.05
N ALA A 15 3.45 -6.34 -20.21
CA ALA A 15 3.68 -7.55 -19.41
C ALA A 15 5.15 -8.06 -19.34
N ASP A 16 6.15 -7.24 -19.71
CA ASP A 16 7.55 -7.58 -19.91
C ASP A 16 8.54 -6.71 -19.09
N LEU A 17 8.09 -5.91 -18.11
CA LEU A 17 9.02 -5.24 -17.20
C LEU A 17 9.83 -6.30 -16.43
N ASP A 18 11.15 -6.38 -16.67
CA ASP A 18 12.03 -7.27 -15.90
C ASP A 18 11.93 -6.90 -14.41
N LEU A 19 11.88 -7.92 -13.55
CA LEU A 19 11.90 -7.81 -12.09
C LEU A 19 13.02 -6.87 -11.59
N ARG A 20 14.13 -6.77 -12.32
CA ARG A 20 15.22 -5.83 -12.05
C ARG A 20 14.81 -4.37 -12.25
N GLU A 21 14.24 -4.04 -13.40
CA GLU A 21 13.78 -2.69 -13.71
C GLU A 21 12.66 -2.25 -12.76
N LEU A 22 11.72 -3.16 -12.47
CA LEU A 22 10.67 -2.94 -11.49
C LEU A 22 11.24 -2.58 -10.11
N LYS A 23 12.26 -3.32 -9.67
CA LYS A 23 12.92 -3.08 -8.39
C LYS A 23 13.63 -1.72 -8.36
N GLU A 24 14.29 -1.32 -9.44
CA GLU A 24 14.94 -0.02 -9.55
C GLU A 24 13.93 1.13 -9.50
N VAL A 25 12.85 1.02 -10.28
CA VAL A 25 11.75 2.00 -10.29
C VAL A 25 11.14 2.13 -8.90
N VAL A 26 10.76 1.03 -8.25
CA VAL A 26 10.16 1.05 -6.92
C VAL A 26 11.13 1.56 -5.85
N THR A 27 12.42 1.21 -5.93
CA THR A 27 13.44 1.71 -4.98
C THR A 27 13.64 3.21 -5.11
N LYS A 28 13.68 3.74 -6.34
CA LYS A 28 13.82 5.17 -6.61
C LYS A 28 12.61 5.96 -6.12
N ILE A 29 11.40 5.41 -6.33
CA ILE A 29 10.16 6.02 -5.85
C ILE A 29 10.10 6.01 -4.32
N THR A 30 10.40 4.89 -3.68
CA THR A 30 10.37 4.76 -2.20
C THR A 30 11.46 5.53 -1.47
N SER A 31 12.53 5.89 -2.16
CA SER A 31 13.59 6.76 -1.62
C SER A 31 13.27 8.26 -1.77
N SER A 32 12.21 8.61 -2.53
CA SER A 32 11.76 9.99 -2.67
C SER A 32 11.01 10.43 -1.40
N LYS A 33 11.32 11.62 -0.89
CA LYS A 33 10.65 12.24 0.27
C LYS A 33 9.15 12.56 0.03
N THR A 34 8.66 12.33 -1.18
CA THR A 34 7.32 12.75 -1.63
C THR A 34 6.19 11.77 -1.26
N MET A 35 6.47 10.54 -0.79
CA MET A 35 5.40 9.58 -0.49
C MET A 35 4.81 9.76 0.90
N TYR A 36 3.66 10.44 0.95
CA TYR A 36 2.81 10.49 2.13
C TYR A 36 1.83 9.32 2.10
N TYR A 37 2.25 8.17 2.65
CA TYR A 37 1.48 6.93 2.59
C TYR A 37 0.08 7.01 3.21
N LEU A 38 -0.23 8.04 4.00
CA LEU A 38 -1.56 8.23 4.59
C LEU A 38 -2.58 8.83 3.62
N ASN A 39 -2.16 9.45 2.52
CA ASN A 39 -3.05 9.98 1.48
C ASN A 39 -2.54 9.63 0.07
N PRO A 40 -2.61 8.35 -0.32
CA PRO A 40 -2.16 7.88 -1.63
C PRO A 40 -2.93 8.51 -2.80
N GLN A 41 -4.20 8.90 -2.62
CA GLN A 41 -4.99 9.61 -3.65
C GLN A 41 -4.37 10.96 -4.03
N ALA A 42 -3.75 11.65 -3.08
CA ALA A 42 -3.07 12.91 -3.32
C ALA A 42 -1.68 12.75 -3.97
N THR A 43 -1.26 11.52 -4.28
CA THR A 43 0.10 11.23 -4.78
C THR A 43 0.03 10.65 -6.20
N PRO A 44 0.24 11.45 -7.28
CA PRO A 44 0.13 10.99 -8.67
C PRO A 44 1.01 9.79 -9.04
N ILE A 45 2.13 9.60 -8.33
CA ILE A 45 3.04 8.47 -8.54
C ILE A 45 2.37 7.13 -8.21
N PHE A 46 1.34 7.12 -7.35
CA PHE A 46 0.67 5.91 -6.91
C PHE A 46 -0.10 5.25 -8.06
N HIS A 47 -0.73 6.05 -8.94
CA HIS A 47 -1.41 5.56 -10.13
C HIS A 47 -0.44 4.95 -11.16
N HIS A 48 0.77 5.52 -11.28
CA HIS A 48 1.79 4.98 -12.18
C HIS A 48 2.30 3.62 -11.67
N ILE A 49 2.47 3.48 -10.36
CA ILE A 49 2.85 2.21 -9.75
C ILE A 49 1.76 1.15 -9.95
N ASP A 50 0.47 1.52 -9.86
CA ASP A 50 -0.64 0.59 -10.11
C ASP A 50 -0.63 0.00 -11.51
N ALA A 51 -0.36 0.82 -12.54
CA ALA A 51 -0.23 0.34 -13.91
C ALA A 51 0.84 -0.77 -14.06
N ILE A 52 1.86 -0.75 -13.21
CA ILE A 52 2.96 -1.71 -13.21
C ILE A 52 2.65 -2.92 -12.31
N LEU A 53 2.13 -2.70 -11.11
CA LEU A 53 1.90 -3.77 -10.13
C LEU A 53 0.63 -4.57 -10.40
N LYS A 54 -0.42 -3.94 -10.92
CA LYS A 54 -1.73 -4.57 -11.13
C LYS A 54 -1.66 -5.82 -12.01
N PRO A 55 -1.01 -5.82 -13.20
CA PRO A 55 -0.88 -7.03 -14.01
C PRO A 55 -0.23 -8.18 -13.23
N ILE A 56 0.78 -7.85 -12.41
CA ILE A 56 1.52 -8.84 -11.64
C ILE A 56 0.69 -9.38 -10.48
N TYR A 57 -0.08 -8.53 -9.79
CA TYR A 57 -1.00 -8.97 -8.75
C TYR A 57 -2.18 -9.79 -9.28
N THR A 58 -2.54 -9.62 -10.55
CA THR A 58 -3.59 -10.41 -11.21
C THR A 58 -3.07 -11.67 -11.92
N SER A 59 -1.75 -11.87 -11.94
CA SER A 59 -1.12 -13.07 -12.53
C SER A 59 -1.31 -14.32 -11.66
N SER A 60 -0.70 -15.44 -12.03
CA SER A 60 -0.83 -16.69 -11.26
C SER A 60 -0.33 -16.51 -9.81
N LYS A 61 -0.86 -17.29 -8.86
CA LYS A 61 -0.42 -17.23 -7.46
C LYS A 61 1.09 -17.50 -7.30
N VAL A 62 1.67 -18.30 -8.19
CA VAL A 62 3.12 -18.57 -8.22
C VAL A 62 3.90 -17.33 -8.63
N ASP A 63 3.43 -16.62 -9.65
CA ASP A 63 4.06 -15.39 -10.16
C ASP A 63 3.94 -14.25 -9.14
N GLN A 64 2.78 -14.11 -8.49
CA GLN A 64 2.58 -13.20 -7.36
C GLN A 64 3.58 -13.48 -6.23
N LEU A 65 3.75 -14.74 -5.83
CA LEU A 65 4.68 -15.10 -4.76
C LEU A 65 6.14 -14.90 -5.14
N ARG A 66 6.52 -15.24 -6.39
CA ARG A 66 7.88 -15.00 -6.91
C ARG A 66 8.21 -13.51 -6.95
N LEU A 67 7.26 -12.68 -7.39
CA LEU A 67 7.39 -11.23 -7.36
C LEU A 67 7.55 -10.73 -5.91
N LEU A 68 6.66 -11.16 -5.01
CA LEU A 68 6.70 -10.72 -3.62
C LEU A 68 8.02 -11.13 -2.96
N GLN A 69 8.57 -12.29 -3.29
CA GLN A 69 9.89 -12.72 -2.81
C GLN A 69 11.03 -11.91 -3.43
N SER A 70 10.99 -11.63 -4.73
CA SER A 70 12.08 -10.93 -5.45
C SER A 70 12.15 -9.42 -5.14
N LEU A 71 11.01 -8.78 -4.91
CA LEU A 71 10.91 -7.37 -4.53
C LEU A 71 11.06 -7.13 -3.02
N SER A 72 11.00 -8.18 -2.19
CA SER A 72 11.03 -8.06 -0.72
C SER A 72 12.42 -7.78 -0.12
N THR A 73 13.39 -7.23 -0.84
CA THR A 73 14.76 -7.07 -0.31
C THR A 73 15.01 -5.83 0.55
N GLY A 74 13.99 -5.10 1.00
CA GLY A 74 14.18 -3.94 1.89
C GLY A 74 12.88 -3.44 2.54
N GLY A 75 12.99 -2.81 3.72
CA GLY A 75 11.84 -2.33 4.49
C GLY A 75 10.95 -1.34 3.73
N ASN A 76 11.55 -0.41 2.99
CA ASN A 76 10.81 0.63 2.25
C ASN A 76 9.94 0.06 1.12
N VAL A 77 10.46 -0.93 0.37
CA VAL A 77 9.72 -1.59 -0.71
C VAL A 77 8.53 -2.37 -0.15
N ARG A 78 8.71 -3.09 0.96
CA ARG A 78 7.62 -3.84 1.61
C ARG A 78 6.50 -2.92 2.09
N SER A 79 6.85 -1.80 2.73
CA SER A 79 5.86 -0.82 3.18
C SER A 79 5.06 -0.25 2.01
N MET A 80 5.72 0.06 0.90
CA MET A 80 5.05 0.52 -0.32
C MET A 80 4.11 -0.54 -0.88
N LEU A 81 4.57 -1.79 -1.07
CA LEU A 81 3.74 -2.90 -1.57
C LEU A 81 2.50 -3.11 -0.69
N LEU A 82 2.65 -3.02 0.63
CA LEU A 82 1.54 -3.14 1.57
C LEU A 82 0.54 -2.00 1.41
N VAL A 83 1.01 -0.75 1.41
CA VAL A 83 0.19 0.45 1.22
C VAL A 83 -0.61 0.35 -0.07
N HIS A 84 0.02 -0.04 -1.17
CA HIS A 84 -0.65 -0.22 -2.45
C HIS A 84 -1.65 -1.37 -2.45
N ALA A 85 -1.28 -2.51 -1.89
CA ALA A 85 -2.18 -3.65 -1.83
C ALA A 85 -3.42 -3.35 -0.97
N LEU A 86 -3.27 -2.64 0.14
CA LEU A 86 -4.39 -2.17 0.96
C LEU A 86 -5.25 -1.16 0.23
N PHE A 87 -4.62 -0.22 -0.46
CA PHE A 87 -5.32 0.85 -1.13
C PHE A 87 -6.11 0.39 -2.35
N TYR A 88 -5.65 -0.64 -3.07
CA TYR A 88 -6.34 -1.20 -4.24
C TYR A 88 -7.14 -2.48 -3.95
N GLY A 89 -6.94 -3.15 -2.83
CA GLY A 89 -7.72 -4.34 -2.43
C GLY A 89 -7.10 -5.69 -2.81
N HIS A 90 -5.78 -5.79 -2.86
CA HIS A 90 -5.06 -7.02 -3.25
C HIS A 90 -4.85 -7.95 -2.05
N ASN A 91 -5.91 -8.64 -1.64
CA ASN A 91 -5.97 -9.52 -0.47
C ASN A 91 -4.81 -10.54 -0.36
N THR A 92 -4.43 -11.20 -1.47
CA THR A 92 -3.35 -12.20 -1.47
C THR A 92 -2.00 -11.58 -1.09
N VAL A 93 -1.73 -10.38 -1.60
CA VAL A 93 -0.50 -9.63 -1.31
C VAL A 93 -0.51 -9.15 0.14
N VAL A 94 -1.63 -8.60 0.61
CA VAL A 94 -1.80 -8.19 2.01
C VAL A 94 -1.56 -9.38 2.94
N ASP A 95 -2.23 -10.51 2.73
CA ASP A 95 -2.09 -11.70 3.58
C ASP A 95 -0.64 -12.21 3.61
N TYR A 96 0.02 -12.29 2.46
CA TYR A 96 1.43 -12.67 2.37
C TYR A 96 2.32 -11.71 3.17
N LEU A 97 2.21 -10.41 2.92
CA LEU A 97 3.07 -9.41 3.58
C LEU A 97 2.87 -9.41 5.09
N LEU A 98 1.62 -9.53 5.56
CA LEU A 98 1.33 -9.60 6.98
C LEU A 98 1.96 -10.85 7.60
N ARG A 99 1.82 -12.04 7.01
CA ARG A 99 2.33 -13.29 7.58
C ARG A 99 3.85 -13.36 7.65
N HIS A 100 4.55 -12.75 6.70
CA HIS A 100 5.98 -12.93 6.54
C HIS A 100 6.82 -11.78 7.07
N PHE A 101 6.23 -10.61 7.35
CA PHE A 101 6.98 -9.43 7.77
C PHE A 101 6.35 -8.70 8.95
N THR A 102 7.21 -8.09 9.76
CA THR A 102 6.84 -7.13 10.78
C THR A 102 6.78 -5.73 10.17
N TYR A 103 5.75 -4.96 10.52
CA TYR A 103 5.61 -3.55 10.13
C TYR A 103 6.12 -2.68 11.29
N THR A 104 6.86 -1.62 10.97
CA THR A 104 7.58 -0.82 11.97
C THR A 104 7.11 0.64 12.06
N THR A 105 6.29 1.11 11.12
CA THR A 105 5.91 2.53 11.03
C THR A 105 4.44 2.78 11.35
N THR A 106 3.52 2.22 10.56
CA THR A 106 2.07 2.43 10.69
C THR A 106 1.37 1.10 10.71
N SER A 107 0.38 0.95 11.60
CA SER A 107 -0.43 -0.28 11.63
C SER A 107 -1.17 -0.45 10.31
N PRO A 108 -1.23 -1.66 9.73
CA PRO A 108 -2.03 -1.94 8.55
C PRO A 108 -3.52 -1.58 8.72
N LEU A 109 -4.05 -1.68 9.95
CA LEU A 109 -5.41 -1.25 10.27
C LEU A 109 -5.56 0.27 10.23
N ASP A 110 -4.54 1.02 10.68
CA ASP A 110 -4.55 2.48 10.62
C ASP A 110 -4.50 2.95 9.17
N LEU A 111 -3.71 2.28 8.32
CA LEU A 111 -3.68 2.54 6.88
C LEU A 111 -5.04 2.25 6.23
N ALA A 112 -5.67 1.11 6.53
CA ALA A 112 -7.00 0.80 6.03
C ALA A 112 -8.04 1.84 6.49
N GLY A 113 -7.94 2.32 7.73
CA GLY A 113 -8.74 3.41 8.27
C GLY A 113 -8.51 4.73 7.51
N ALA A 114 -7.24 5.10 7.35
CA ALA A 114 -6.80 6.28 6.60
C ALA A 114 -7.28 6.28 5.15
N TYR A 115 -7.48 5.12 4.53
CA TYR A 115 -7.97 5.01 3.15
C TYR A 115 -9.49 4.82 3.04
N GLY A 116 -10.20 4.74 4.17
CA GLY A 116 -11.63 4.45 4.21
C GLY A 116 -11.98 3.05 3.67
N ARG A 117 -11.01 2.13 3.63
CA ARG A 117 -11.15 0.78 3.06
C ARG A 117 -11.72 -0.20 4.10
N HIS A 118 -13.03 -0.14 4.31
CA HIS A 118 -13.78 -1.02 5.23
C HIS A 118 -13.57 -2.50 4.94
N ASP A 119 -13.61 -2.86 3.67
CA ASP A 119 -13.36 -4.22 3.19
C ASP A 119 -11.98 -4.72 3.62
N MET A 120 -10.96 -3.86 3.52
CA MET A 120 -9.60 -4.21 3.91
C MET A 120 -9.40 -4.21 5.42
N PHE A 121 -10.03 -3.29 6.14
CA PHE A 121 -10.04 -3.30 7.60
C PHE A 121 -10.60 -4.62 8.14
N ALA A 122 -11.77 -5.04 7.62
CA ALA A 122 -12.40 -6.30 7.99
C ALA A 122 -11.55 -7.52 7.59
N PHE A 123 -10.97 -7.49 6.39
CA PHE A 123 -10.07 -8.54 5.91
C PHE A 123 -8.85 -8.71 6.83
N ILE A 124 -8.16 -7.62 7.19
CA ILE A 124 -7.00 -7.65 8.08
C ILE A 124 -7.40 -8.21 9.44
N LYS A 125 -8.52 -7.77 10.02
CA LYS A 125 -9.04 -8.33 11.29
C LYS A 125 -9.30 -9.83 11.21
N ARG A 126 -9.75 -10.34 10.06
CA ARG A 126 -9.98 -11.77 9.86
C ARG A 126 -8.66 -12.56 9.77
N VAL A 127 -7.68 -12.08 8.99
CA VAL A 127 -6.40 -12.81 8.81
C VAL A 127 -5.41 -12.58 9.94
N ARG A 128 -5.56 -11.48 10.70
CA ARG A 128 -4.75 -11.12 11.86
C ARG A 128 -5.62 -10.60 13.02
N PRO A 129 -6.36 -11.48 13.72
CA PRO A 129 -7.29 -11.09 14.78
C PRO A 129 -6.65 -10.31 15.92
N SER A 130 -5.40 -10.62 16.27
CA SER A 130 -4.64 -9.94 17.32
C SER A 130 -4.16 -8.53 16.93
N MET A 131 -4.18 -8.18 15.64
CA MET A 131 -3.81 -6.85 15.19
C MET A 131 -4.84 -5.81 15.69
N LYS A 132 -4.31 -4.67 16.13
CA LYS A 132 -5.09 -3.56 16.65
C LYS A 132 -4.85 -2.33 15.79
N ALA A 133 -5.92 -1.58 15.55
CA ALA A 133 -5.79 -0.19 15.13
C ALA A 133 -5.30 0.61 16.33
N THR A 134 -4.55 1.67 16.06
CA THR A 134 -4.19 2.69 17.06
C THR A 134 -5.22 3.82 17.02
N SER A 135 -5.14 4.75 17.98
CA SER A 135 -5.97 5.97 17.97
C SER A 135 -5.78 6.79 16.68
N ASN A 136 -4.60 6.69 16.04
CA ASN A 136 -4.34 7.37 14.78
C ASN A 136 -5.27 6.93 13.65
N ALA A 137 -5.83 5.71 13.68
CA ALA A 137 -6.73 5.25 12.62
C ALA A 137 -7.95 6.17 12.47
N LEU A 138 -8.50 6.64 13.59
CA LEU A 138 -9.65 7.54 13.62
C LEU A 138 -9.25 8.93 13.09
N ASP A 139 -8.13 9.47 13.58
CA ASP A 139 -7.61 10.77 13.17
C ASP A 139 -7.30 10.81 11.67
N TYR A 140 -6.68 9.77 11.13
CA TYR A 140 -6.38 9.67 9.71
C TYR A 140 -7.65 9.53 8.87
N ALA A 141 -8.61 8.71 9.30
CA ALA A 141 -9.90 8.59 8.62
C ALA A 141 -10.64 9.93 8.59
N ALA A 142 -10.62 10.67 9.70
CA ALA A 142 -11.25 12.00 9.81
C ALA A 142 -10.53 13.04 8.95
N GLY A 143 -9.20 13.11 9.03
CA GLY A 143 -8.38 14.03 8.25
C GLY A 143 -8.50 13.84 6.74
N ASN A 144 -8.74 12.60 6.29
CA ASN A 144 -8.96 12.27 4.88
C ASN A 144 -10.45 12.30 4.46
N GLY A 145 -11.37 12.67 5.36
CA GLY A 145 -12.79 12.81 5.05
C GLY A 145 -13.57 11.49 4.89
N HIS A 146 -13.05 10.37 5.38
CA HIS A 146 -13.70 9.05 5.31
C HIS A 146 -14.74 8.86 6.43
N LEU A 147 -15.82 9.66 6.38
CA LEU A 147 -16.85 9.73 7.43
C LEU A 147 -17.42 8.36 7.84
N ASN A 148 -17.69 7.48 6.87
CA ASN A 148 -18.20 6.14 7.17
C ASN A 148 -17.19 5.31 7.99
N MET A 149 -15.90 5.46 7.71
CA MET A 149 -14.84 4.79 8.47
C MET A 149 -14.69 5.40 9.86
N VAL A 150 -14.80 6.72 9.99
CA VAL A 150 -14.84 7.41 11.29
C VAL A 150 -15.96 6.84 12.17
N TRP A 151 -17.17 6.71 11.61
CA TRP A 151 -18.31 6.14 12.33
C TRP A 151 -18.06 4.69 12.74
N HIS A 152 -17.48 3.89 11.85
CA HIS A 152 -17.13 2.50 12.16
C HIS A 152 -16.09 2.39 13.28
N LEU A 153 -15.00 3.14 13.20
CA LEU A 153 -13.94 3.12 14.20
C LEU A 153 -14.43 3.61 15.56
N HIS A 154 -15.17 4.73 15.58
CA HIS A 154 -15.76 5.27 16.81
C HIS A 154 -16.75 4.29 17.47
N SER A 155 -17.67 3.71 16.69
CA SER A 155 -18.67 2.76 17.22
C SER A 155 -18.09 1.43 17.69
N THR A 156 -16.90 1.05 17.20
CA THR A 156 -16.21 -0.19 17.59
C THR A 156 -15.16 0.02 18.69
N GLY A 157 -15.10 1.22 19.29
CA GLY A 157 -14.19 1.54 20.40
C GLY A 157 -12.74 1.78 19.98
N HIS A 158 -12.48 2.02 18.69
CA HIS A 158 -11.20 2.49 18.18
C HIS A 158 -11.23 4.03 18.14
N THR A 159 -10.95 4.65 19.29
CA THR A 159 -10.89 6.10 19.50
C THR A 159 -9.50 6.54 19.89
#